data_AF-A0A844WR26-F1
#
_entry.id   AF-A0A844WR26-F1
#
_cell.length_a   1.000
_cell.length_b   1.000
_cell.length_c   1.000
_cell.angle_alpha   90.00
_cell.angle_beta   90.00
_cell.angle_gamma   90.00
#
_symmetry.space_group_name_H-M   'P 1'
#
loop_
_entity.id
_entity.type
_entity.pdbx_description
1 polymer ?
#
loop_
_entity_poly.entity_id
_entity_poly.type
_entity_poly.pdbx_seq_one_letter_code
_entity_poly.pdbx_strand_id
1 'polypeptide(L)'
;MDISELLHDNWFNLITIFMLSLVTFIYKKRPQNDVFDNIIKYADILAKTPHPQYQTDYLNNIKKKLIWNKVCFYKAGNVDKENIAISLINADVHNLIELTQLDLLTQYFSIKNNSIIPIKPYLIKEVILSGAAFTFAFIVLLSNIITIFSSSWIINVMVAILTIFIIIIALFRFALAPIKRFKIYLLILKDNSFLQRANNELAKVIKDKNNTSMLEETTESEK
;
A
#
# COMPACT_ATOMS: atom_id res chain seq x y z
N MET A 1 38.70 -21.55 14.41
CA MET A 1 37.30 -21.49 14.87
C MET A 1 36.60 -22.70 14.30
N ASP A 2 36.08 -23.55 15.18
CA ASP A 2 35.33 -24.73 14.77
C ASP A 2 33.96 -24.33 14.18
N ILE A 3 33.36 -25.20 13.36
CA ILE A 3 32.03 -24.96 12.77
C ILE A 3 30.98 -24.72 13.86
N SER A 4 31.08 -25.42 15.00
CA SER A 4 30.19 -25.22 16.15
C SER A 4 30.35 -23.82 16.75
N GLU A 5 31.58 -23.31 16.85
CA GLU A 5 31.85 -21.96 17.36
C GLU A 5 31.36 -20.90 16.37
N LEU A 6 31.59 -21.11 15.06
CA LEU A 6 31.09 -20.22 14.01
C LEU A 6 29.56 -20.08 14.06
N LEU A 7 28.86 -21.22 14.18
CA LEU A 7 27.41 -21.24 14.29
C LEU A 7 26.96 -20.60 15.60
N HIS A 8 27.62 -20.89 16.71
CA HIS A 8 27.26 -20.30 18.00
C HIS A 8 27.47 -18.78 18.05
N ASP A 9 28.51 -18.26 17.40
CA ASP A 9 28.80 -16.82 17.39
C ASP A 9 27.91 -16.05 16.40
N ASN A 10 27.45 -16.70 15.32
CA ASN A 10 26.77 -16.02 14.22
C ASN A 10 25.34 -16.51 13.96
N TRP A 11 24.77 -17.41 14.77
CA TRP A 11 23.45 -18.01 14.50
C TRP A 11 22.37 -16.96 14.22
N PHE A 12 22.36 -15.86 14.98
CA PHE A 12 21.38 -14.79 14.83
C PHE A 12 21.53 -14.04 13.48
N ASN A 13 22.78 -13.78 13.06
CA ASN A 13 23.08 -13.17 11.77
C ASN A 13 22.69 -14.11 10.62
N LEU A 14 23.01 -15.41 10.74
CA LEU A 14 22.65 -16.41 9.74
C LEU A 14 21.13 -16.56 9.58
N ILE A 15 20.38 -16.59 10.69
CA ILE A 15 18.91 -16.58 10.66
C ILE A 15 18.39 -15.31 10.00
N THR A 16 18.96 -14.14 10.35
CA THR A 16 18.54 -12.86 9.78
C THR A 16 18.75 -12.83 8.27
N ILE A 17 19.92 -13.27 7.80
CA ILE A 17 20.24 -13.39 6.37
C ILE A 17 19.26 -14.34 5.67
N PHE A 18 19.00 -15.50 6.25
CA PHE A 18 18.10 -16.49 5.69
C PHE A 18 16.66 -15.94 5.56
N MET A 19 16.14 -15.34 6.63
CA MET A 19 14.78 -14.79 6.67
C MET A 19 14.62 -13.62 5.69
N LEU A 20 15.57 -12.68 5.65
CA LEU A 20 15.51 -11.55 4.73
C LEU A 20 15.65 -11.99 3.27
N SER A 21 16.46 -13.01 3.00
CA SER A 21 16.60 -13.60 1.67
C SER A 21 15.31 -14.30 1.24
N LEU A 22 14.68 -15.07 2.14
CA LEU A 22 13.40 -15.74 1.89
C LEU A 22 12.30 -14.70 1.59
N VAL A 23 12.22 -13.65 2.41
CA VAL A 23 11.27 -12.56 2.23
C VAL A 23 11.49 -11.88 0.87
N THR A 24 12.75 -11.56 0.53
CA THR A 24 13.09 -10.96 -0.77
C THR A 24 12.71 -11.88 -1.93
N PHE A 25 12.92 -13.19 -1.81
CA PHE A 25 12.52 -14.18 -2.80
C PHE A 25 11.00 -14.24 -2.99
N ILE A 26 10.23 -14.24 -1.91
CA ILE A 26 8.75 -14.19 -1.96
C ILE A 26 8.28 -12.90 -2.65
N TYR A 27 8.86 -11.76 -2.30
CA TYR A 27 8.52 -10.48 -2.91
C TYR A 27 8.90 -10.39 -4.39
N LYS A 28 10.02 -11.00 -4.81
CA LYS A 28 10.44 -11.07 -6.22
C LYS A 28 9.49 -11.94 -7.06
N LYS A 29 8.86 -12.95 -6.46
CA LYS A 29 7.95 -13.88 -7.16
C LYS A 29 6.53 -13.35 -7.32
N ARG A 30 6.16 -12.23 -6.67
CA ARG A 30 4.93 -11.52 -7.02
C ARG A 30 5.12 -10.91 -8.40
N PRO A 31 4.31 -11.28 -9.41
CA PRO A 31 4.38 -10.61 -10.70
C PRO A 31 4.12 -9.12 -10.44
N GLN A 32 5.05 -8.27 -10.85
CA GLN A 32 4.69 -6.90 -11.18
C GLN A 32 3.56 -7.01 -12.21
N ASN A 33 2.45 -6.30 -12.01
CA ASN A 33 1.20 -6.53 -12.70
C ASN A 33 1.30 -6.25 -14.23
N ASP A 34 1.93 -7.12 -15.01
CA ASP A 34 2.11 -6.98 -16.47
C ASP A 34 0.77 -6.88 -17.22
N VAL A 35 -0.29 -7.47 -16.65
CA VAL A 35 -1.66 -7.38 -17.20
C VAL A 35 -2.27 -6.01 -16.95
N PHE A 36 -1.96 -5.37 -15.82
CA PHE A 36 -2.44 -4.02 -15.48
C PHE A 36 -1.66 -2.96 -16.27
N ASP A 37 -0.36 -3.16 -16.43
CA ASP A 37 0.50 -2.29 -17.24
C ASP A 37 0.09 -2.31 -18.71
N ASN A 38 -0.34 -3.47 -19.25
CA ASN A 38 -0.91 -3.54 -20.59
C ASN A 38 -2.25 -2.80 -20.70
N ILE A 39 -3.14 -2.90 -19.71
CA ILE A 39 -4.41 -2.16 -19.71
C ILE A 39 -4.18 -0.64 -19.62
N ILE A 40 -3.21 -0.21 -18.80
CA ILE A 40 -2.78 1.20 -18.73
C ILE A 40 -2.19 1.64 -20.06
N LYS A 41 -1.31 0.83 -20.67
CA LYS A 41 -0.68 1.12 -21.97
C LYS A 41 -1.72 1.30 -23.09
N TYR A 42 -2.73 0.44 -23.16
CA TYR A 42 -3.82 0.60 -24.14
C TYR A 42 -4.72 1.82 -23.84
N ALA A 43 -4.99 2.12 -22.56
CA ALA A 43 -5.72 3.32 -22.17
C ALA A 43 -4.95 4.62 -22.47
N ASP A 44 -3.63 4.60 -22.35
CA ASP A 44 -2.75 5.74 -22.63
C ASP A 44 -2.58 6.00 -24.14
N ILE A 45 -2.63 4.93 -24.96
CA ILE A 45 -2.70 5.04 -26.44
C ILE A 45 -4.02 5.69 -26.86
N LEU A 46 -5.15 5.29 -26.26
CA LEU A 46 -6.47 5.85 -26.54
C LEU A 46 -6.62 7.34 -26.16
N ALA A 47 -5.92 7.80 -25.11
CA ALA A 47 -5.94 9.19 -24.65
C ALA A 47 -5.14 10.16 -25.55
N LYS A 48 -4.19 9.65 -26.34
CA LYS A 48 -3.35 10.45 -27.25
C LYS A 48 -4.01 10.69 -28.60
N THR A 49 -5.10 9.98 -28.89
CA THR A 49 -5.95 10.24 -30.05
C THR A 49 -6.92 11.37 -29.75
N PRO A 50 -6.98 12.44 -30.58
CA PRO A 50 -7.88 13.55 -30.35
C PRO A 50 -9.32 13.08 -30.48
N HIS A 51 -10.07 13.20 -29.40
CA HIS A 51 -11.48 12.85 -29.32
C HIS A 51 -12.31 14.03 -28.79
N PRO A 52 -13.58 14.15 -29.20
CA PRO A 52 -14.54 15.05 -28.58
C PRO A 52 -14.64 14.84 -27.06
N GLN A 53 -14.95 15.92 -26.33
CA GLN A 53 -14.94 15.95 -24.86
C GLN A 53 -15.82 14.87 -24.22
N TYR A 54 -17.03 14.66 -24.75
CA TYR A 54 -17.96 13.64 -24.25
C TYR A 54 -17.43 12.20 -24.41
N GLN A 55 -16.61 11.93 -25.43
CA GLN A 55 -15.97 10.62 -25.62
C GLN A 55 -14.80 10.45 -24.64
N THR A 56 -14.10 11.54 -24.33
CA THR A 56 -13.06 11.57 -23.30
C THR A 56 -13.63 11.27 -21.92
N ASP A 57 -14.77 11.87 -21.59
CA ASP A 57 -15.48 11.64 -20.32
C ASP A 57 -16.06 10.22 -20.24
N TYR A 58 -16.59 9.70 -21.35
CA TYR A 58 -17.08 8.33 -21.46
C TYR A 58 -15.95 7.29 -21.31
N LEU A 59 -14.81 7.49 -21.96
CA LEU A 59 -13.62 6.62 -21.83
C LEU A 59 -13.01 6.70 -20.43
N ASN A 60 -13.01 7.87 -19.80
CA ASN A 60 -12.61 8.04 -18.40
C ASN A 60 -13.55 7.30 -17.44
N ASN A 61 -14.87 7.31 -17.72
CA ASN A 61 -15.84 6.54 -16.95
C ASN A 61 -15.68 5.02 -17.15
N ILE A 62 -15.42 4.56 -18.38
CA ILE A 62 -15.12 3.14 -18.65
C ILE A 62 -13.81 2.75 -17.96
N LYS A 63 -12.77 3.58 -18.03
CA LYS A 63 -11.49 3.39 -17.33
C LYS A 63 -11.71 3.29 -15.82
N LYS A 64 -12.46 4.23 -15.22
CA LYS A 64 -12.87 4.17 -13.81
C LYS A 64 -13.58 2.85 -13.54
N LYS A 65 -14.60 2.48 -14.31
CA LYS A 65 -15.40 1.27 -14.13
C LYS A 65 -14.61 -0.04 -14.31
N LEU A 66 -13.63 -0.08 -15.22
CA LEU A 66 -12.81 -1.26 -15.51
C LEU A 66 -11.73 -1.46 -14.44
N ILE A 67 -11.15 -0.37 -13.95
CA ILE A 67 -10.33 -0.34 -12.74
C ILE A 67 -11.18 -0.75 -11.52
N TRP A 68 -12.40 -0.22 -11.41
CA TRP A 68 -13.34 -0.54 -10.34
C TRP A 68 -13.65 -2.04 -10.29
N ASN A 69 -14.04 -2.63 -11.43
CA ASN A 69 -14.34 -4.06 -11.57
C ASN A 69 -13.15 -4.99 -11.35
N LYS A 70 -11.92 -4.58 -11.72
CA LYS A 70 -10.74 -5.44 -11.65
C LYS A 70 -9.91 -5.24 -10.37
N VAL A 71 -10.02 -4.10 -9.69
CA VAL A 71 -9.13 -3.71 -8.59
C VAL A 71 -9.84 -3.62 -7.23
N CYS A 72 -11.10 -3.17 -7.15
CA CYS A 72 -11.75 -2.91 -5.85
C CYS A 72 -12.73 -4.01 -5.38
N PHE A 73 -13.31 -4.80 -6.27
CA PHE A 73 -14.38 -5.74 -5.89
C PHE A 73 -14.00 -7.19 -5.67
N TYR A 74 -12.81 -7.63 -6.09
CA TYR A 74 -12.56 -9.07 -6.10
C TYR A 74 -12.22 -9.70 -4.74
N LYS A 75 -12.33 -8.97 -3.60
CA LYS A 75 -12.15 -9.55 -2.25
C LYS A 75 -12.41 -8.68 -1.00
N ALA A 76 -12.96 -7.46 -1.09
CA ALA A 76 -13.15 -6.65 0.11
C ALA A 76 -14.49 -6.97 0.79
N GLY A 77 -14.52 -7.96 1.70
CA GLY A 77 -15.65 -8.19 2.60
C GLY A 77 -15.90 -7.05 3.62
N ASN A 78 -15.45 -5.82 3.32
CA ASN A 78 -15.52 -4.66 4.19
C ASN A 78 -16.09 -3.46 3.40
N VAL A 79 -17.38 -3.22 3.62
CA VAL A 79 -18.17 -2.16 2.97
C VAL A 79 -17.59 -0.76 3.25
N ASP A 80 -17.10 -0.50 4.46
CA ASP A 80 -16.52 0.81 4.81
C ASP A 80 -15.24 1.08 4.02
N LYS A 81 -14.42 0.05 3.84
CA LYS A 81 -13.19 0.15 3.04
C LYS A 81 -13.50 0.54 1.60
N GLU A 82 -14.52 -0.08 1.02
CA GLU A 82 -14.98 0.20 -0.33
C GLU A 82 -15.53 1.62 -0.46
N ASN A 83 -16.42 2.02 0.46
CA ASN A 83 -16.99 3.37 0.51
C ASN A 83 -15.90 4.45 0.61
N ILE A 84 -14.87 4.22 1.44
CA ILE A 84 -13.69 5.08 1.53
C ILE A 84 -12.96 5.12 0.19
N ALA A 85 -12.66 3.97 -0.42
CA ALA A 85 -11.95 3.89 -1.69
C ALA A 85 -12.66 4.68 -2.81
N ILE A 86 -13.98 4.51 -2.97
CA ILE A 86 -14.80 5.23 -3.96
C ILE A 86 -14.68 6.73 -3.73
N SER A 87 -14.92 7.13 -2.49
CA SER A 87 -15.02 8.55 -2.12
C SER A 87 -13.69 9.27 -2.29
N LEU A 88 -12.57 8.62 -1.96
CA LEU A 88 -11.23 9.18 -2.13
C LEU A 88 -10.87 9.37 -3.61
N ILE A 89 -11.13 8.37 -4.47
CA ILE A 89 -10.84 8.48 -5.91
C ILE A 89 -11.68 9.57 -6.57
N ASN A 90 -12.97 9.65 -6.22
CA ASN A 90 -13.85 10.63 -6.85
C ASN A 90 -13.56 12.06 -6.36
N ALA A 91 -13.00 12.22 -5.17
CA ALA A 91 -12.56 13.51 -4.64
C ALA A 91 -11.18 13.97 -5.15
N ASP A 92 -10.42 13.08 -5.79
CA ASP A 92 -9.05 13.31 -6.24
C ASP A 92 -8.96 14.05 -7.58
N VAL A 93 -9.30 15.33 -7.55
CA VAL A 93 -9.26 16.24 -8.72
C VAL A 93 -7.84 16.38 -9.30
N HIS A 94 -6.81 16.23 -8.46
CA HIS A 94 -5.41 16.43 -8.83
C HIS A 94 -4.68 15.13 -9.20
N ASN A 95 -5.39 14.00 -9.25
CA ASN A 95 -4.82 12.67 -9.53
C ASN A 95 -3.59 12.34 -8.67
N LEU A 96 -3.65 12.67 -7.37
CA LEU A 96 -2.60 12.37 -6.40
C LEU A 96 -2.52 10.89 -6.04
N ILE A 97 -3.63 10.16 -6.16
CA ILE A 97 -3.77 8.78 -5.71
C ILE A 97 -3.47 7.82 -6.86
N GLU A 98 -2.35 7.10 -6.72
CA GLU A 98 -2.08 5.94 -7.56
C GLU A 98 -3.05 4.80 -7.23
N LEU A 99 -3.77 4.32 -8.25
CA LEU A 99 -4.76 3.23 -8.10
C LEU A 99 -4.16 1.95 -7.49
N THR A 100 -2.90 1.67 -7.79
CA THR A 100 -2.15 0.52 -7.25
C THR A 100 -1.96 0.58 -5.73
N GLN A 101 -2.09 1.76 -5.13
CA GLN A 101 -1.90 2.00 -3.70
C GLN A 101 -3.21 2.24 -2.95
N LEU A 102 -4.34 2.41 -3.66
CA LEU A 102 -5.63 2.78 -3.07
C LEU A 102 -6.07 1.84 -1.95
N ASP A 103 -6.00 0.53 -2.18
CA ASP A 103 -6.45 -0.48 -1.21
C ASP A 103 -5.73 -0.38 0.15
N LEU A 104 -4.46 -0.03 0.13
CA LEU A 104 -3.66 0.17 1.33
C LEU A 104 -3.86 1.58 1.90
N LEU A 105 -4.08 2.58 1.03
CA LEU A 105 -4.34 3.95 1.43
C LEU A 105 -5.65 4.10 2.22
N THR A 106 -6.66 3.27 1.97
CA THR A 106 -7.91 3.32 2.77
C THR A 106 -7.68 3.06 4.26
N GLN A 107 -6.59 2.39 4.65
CA GLN A 107 -6.24 2.14 6.05
C GLN A 107 -5.86 3.42 6.83
N TYR A 108 -5.71 4.53 6.11
CA TYR A 108 -5.37 5.84 6.67
C TYR A 108 -6.63 6.66 7.00
N PHE A 109 -7.82 6.12 6.73
CA PHE A 109 -9.09 6.78 6.94
C PHE A 109 -10.09 5.83 7.61
N SER A 110 -11.07 6.39 8.30
CA SER A 110 -12.22 5.65 8.83
C SER A 110 -13.51 6.40 8.57
N ILE A 111 -14.63 5.69 8.56
CA ILE A 111 -15.96 6.31 8.55
C ILE A 111 -16.44 6.42 10.00
N LYS A 112 -16.78 7.63 10.43
CA LYS A 112 -17.46 7.91 11.70
C LYS A 112 -18.61 8.86 11.44
N ASN A 113 -19.81 8.49 11.90
CA ASN A 113 -21.03 9.28 11.70
C ASN A 113 -21.24 9.65 10.21
N ASN A 114 -21.10 8.68 9.30
CA ASN A 114 -21.20 8.87 7.84
C ASN A 114 -20.23 9.91 7.26
N SER A 115 -19.10 10.13 7.92
CA SER A 115 -18.04 11.01 7.42
C SER A 115 -16.69 10.30 7.45
N ILE A 116 -15.93 10.45 6.38
CA ILE A 116 -14.54 10.04 6.25
C ILE A 116 -13.69 10.99 7.10
N ILE A 117 -13.03 10.41 8.10
CA ILE A 117 -12.08 11.09 8.95
C ILE A 117 -10.69 10.47 8.78
N PRO A 118 -9.62 11.28 8.82
CA PRO A 118 -8.27 10.74 8.78
C PRO A 118 -7.92 10.06 10.11
N ILE A 119 -7.23 8.92 10.02
CA ILE A 119 -6.69 8.21 11.16
C ILE A 119 -5.34 8.84 11.53
N LYS A 120 -5.10 9.06 12.82
CA LYS A 120 -3.81 9.59 13.29
C LYS A 120 -2.66 8.64 12.88
N PRO A 121 -1.50 9.15 12.42
CA PRO A 121 -0.39 8.32 11.92
C PRO A 121 0.00 7.13 12.81
N TYR A 122 0.03 7.33 14.12
CA TYR A 122 0.42 6.32 15.11
C TYR A 122 -0.62 5.21 15.34
N LEU A 123 -1.81 5.31 14.74
CA LEU A 123 -2.86 4.28 14.77
C LEU A 123 -2.91 3.48 13.46
N ILE A 124 -2.12 3.86 12.46
CA ILE A 124 -2.11 3.22 11.15
C ILE A 124 -1.22 1.97 11.24
N LYS A 125 -1.80 0.79 11.02
CA LYS A 125 -1.11 -0.50 11.17
C LYS A 125 0.21 -0.56 10.40
N GLU A 126 0.21 -0.08 9.16
CA GLU A 126 1.41 -0.02 8.32
C GLU A 126 2.52 0.85 8.93
N VAL A 127 2.17 2.01 9.50
CA VAL A 127 3.13 2.94 10.13
C VAL A 127 3.71 2.32 11.39
N ILE A 128 2.88 1.69 12.23
CA ILE A 128 3.33 1.00 13.45
C ILE A 128 4.27 -0.15 13.09
N LEU A 129 3.88 -1.01 12.14
CA LEU A 129 4.69 -2.15 11.72
C LEU A 129 6.01 -1.72 11.11
N SER A 130 5.99 -0.67 10.26
CA SER A 130 7.20 -0.09 9.69
C SER A 130 8.10 0.46 10.78
N GLY A 131 7.55 1.22 11.73
CA GLY A 131 8.30 1.76 12.87
C GLY A 131 8.96 0.69 13.71
N ALA A 132 8.23 -0.37 14.07
CA ALA A 132 8.77 -1.51 14.81
C ALA A 132 9.90 -2.23 14.05
N ALA A 133 9.72 -2.46 12.74
CA ALA A 133 10.73 -3.08 11.89
C ALA A 133 12.00 -2.21 11.79
N PHE A 134 11.86 -0.89 11.69
CA PHE A 134 12.99 0.05 11.69
C PHE A 134 13.76 0.02 13.01
N THR A 135 13.06 0.05 14.14
CA THR A 135 13.70 -0.03 15.47
C THR A 135 14.46 -1.34 15.64
N PHE A 136 13.84 -2.46 15.26
CA PHE A 136 14.51 -3.77 15.31
C PHE A 136 15.75 -3.80 14.42
N ALA A 137 15.63 -3.36 13.16
CA ALA A 137 16.76 -3.32 12.25
C ALA A 137 17.89 -2.42 12.76
N PHE A 138 17.56 -1.30 13.41
CA PHE A 138 18.56 -0.42 14.01
C PHE A 138 19.36 -1.11 15.13
N ILE A 139 18.70 -1.87 16.00
CA ILE A 139 19.36 -2.65 17.06
C ILE A 139 20.32 -3.68 16.44
N VAL A 140 19.88 -4.40 15.42
CA VAL A 140 20.70 -5.43 14.75
C VAL A 140 21.89 -4.80 14.01
N LEU A 141 21.69 -3.64 13.36
CA LEU A 141 22.77 -2.88 12.72
C LEU A 141 23.81 -2.46 13.75
N LEU A 142 23.40 -1.90 14.89
CA LEU A 142 24.32 -1.47 15.94
C LEU A 142 25.13 -2.64 16.50
N SER A 143 24.47 -3.79 16.75
CA SER A 143 25.13 -5.02 17.19
C SER A 143 26.22 -5.46 16.20
N ASN A 144 25.92 -5.48 14.90
CA ASN A 144 26.88 -5.87 13.87
C ASN A 144 28.02 -4.86 13.70
N ILE A 145 27.77 -3.57 13.90
CA ILE A 145 28.82 -2.54 13.93
C ILE A 145 29.78 -2.81 15.10
N ILE A 146 29.27 -3.15 16.28
CA ILE A 146 30.10 -3.52 17.43
C ILE A 146 30.95 -4.76 17.10
N THR A 147 30.35 -5.80 16.50
CA THR A 147 31.09 -7.00 16.06
C THR A 147 32.25 -6.67 15.12
N ILE A 148 32.08 -5.72 14.20
CA ILE A 148 33.15 -5.30 13.27
C ILE A 148 34.37 -4.73 14.02
N PHE A 149 34.14 -3.92 15.06
CA PHE A 149 35.23 -3.26 15.79
C PHE A 149 35.79 -4.08 16.95
N SER A 150 35.03 -5.04 17.47
CA SER A 150 35.39 -5.79 18.68
C SER A 150 35.78 -7.24 18.43
N SER A 151 35.47 -7.81 17.26
CA SER A 151 35.81 -9.22 17.00
C SER A 151 37.28 -9.40 16.62
N SER A 152 37.94 -10.30 17.33
CA SER A 152 39.30 -10.77 17.01
C SER A 152 39.35 -11.72 15.81
N TRP A 153 38.19 -12.26 15.38
CA TRP A 153 38.10 -13.22 14.27
C TRP A 153 37.55 -12.56 13.01
N ILE A 154 38.34 -12.60 11.92
CA ILE A 154 37.98 -11.95 10.65
C ILE A 154 36.67 -12.50 10.04
N ILE A 155 36.34 -13.76 10.27
CA ILE A 155 35.13 -14.39 9.74
C ILE A 155 33.88 -13.73 10.32
N ASN A 156 33.88 -13.43 11.62
CA ASN A 156 32.75 -12.74 12.28
C ASN A 156 32.57 -11.32 11.74
N VAL A 157 33.67 -10.63 11.43
CA VAL A 157 33.65 -9.32 10.77
C VAL A 157 33.02 -9.41 9.37
N MET A 158 33.41 -10.41 8.57
CA MET A 158 32.83 -10.62 7.23
C MET A 158 31.33 -10.90 7.28
N VAL A 159 30.88 -11.76 8.22
CA VAL A 159 29.45 -12.06 8.42
C VAL A 159 28.68 -10.83 8.86
N ALA A 160 29.25 -10.00 9.74
CA ALA A 160 28.62 -8.78 10.21
C ALA A 160 28.43 -7.75 9.08
N ILE A 161 29.45 -7.55 8.24
CA ILE A 161 29.36 -6.66 7.06
C ILE A 161 28.27 -7.16 6.09
N LEU A 162 28.24 -8.47 5.82
CA LEU A 162 27.22 -9.06 4.95
C LEU A 162 25.81 -8.87 5.50
N THR A 163 25.64 -9.06 6.82
CA THR A 163 24.36 -8.86 7.50
C THR A 163 23.88 -7.42 7.39
N ILE A 164 24.77 -6.43 7.64
CA ILE A 164 24.46 -5.00 7.48
C ILE A 164 24.00 -4.70 6.05
N PHE A 165 24.73 -5.19 5.05
CA PHE A 165 24.40 -4.96 3.64
C PHE A 165 23.00 -5.47 3.28
N ILE A 166 22.66 -6.69 3.74
CA ILE A 166 21.35 -7.30 3.48
C ILE A 166 20.23 -6.53 4.20
N ILE A 167 20.44 -6.11 5.44
CA ILE A 167 19.46 -5.30 6.19
C ILE A 167 19.17 -3.99 5.48
N ILE A 168 20.21 -3.27 5.01
CA ILE A 168 20.03 -1.99 4.30
C ILE A 168 19.20 -2.19 3.01
N ILE A 169 19.52 -3.21 2.21
CA ILE A 169 18.77 -3.51 0.99
C ILE A 169 17.31 -3.84 1.31
N ALA A 170 17.08 -4.67 2.33
CA ALA A 170 15.73 -5.04 2.75
C ALA A 170 14.95 -3.80 3.20
N LEU A 171 15.53 -2.97 4.09
CA LEU A 171 14.90 -1.73 4.55
C LEU A 171 14.52 -0.82 3.38
N PHE A 172 15.41 -0.62 2.42
CA PHE A 172 15.12 0.22 1.25
C PHE A 172 13.93 -0.33 0.44
N ARG A 173 13.90 -1.65 0.20
CA ARG A 173 12.80 -2.30 -0.53
C ARG A 173 11.48 -2.22 0.22
N PHE A 174 11.49 -2.37 1.53
CA PHE A 174 10.28 -2.36 2.37
C PHE A 174 9.74 -0.95 2.60
N ALA A 175 10.61 0.04 2.77
CA ALA A 175 10.21 1.38 3.20
C ALA A 175 9.63 2.24 2.07
N LEU A 176 10.02 2.00 0.81
CA LEU A 176 9.64 2.87 -0.32
C LEU A 176 8.12 3.01 -0.49
N ALA A 177 7.38 1.90 -0.50
CA ALA A 177 5.93 1.93 -0.74
C ALA A 177 5.13 2.55 0.43
N PRO A 178 5.39 2.18 1.70
CA PRO A 178 4.80 2.85 2.87
C PRO A 178 5.10 4.36 2.90
N ILE A 179 6.34 4.77 2.62
CA ILE A 179 6.73 6.20 2.59
C ILE A 179 5.94 6.96 1.52
N LYS A 180 5.81 6.40 0.31
CA LYS A 180 5.01 7.00 -0.75
C LYS A 180 3.55 7.18 -0.34
N ARG A 181 2.92 6.15 0.23
CA ARG A 181 1.54 6.23 0.75
C ARG A 181 1.39 7.27 1.84
N PHE A 182 2.30 7.29 2.80
CA PHE A 182 2.29 8.28 3.88
C PHE A 182 2.41 9.70 3.34
N LYS A 183 3.24 9.92 2.31
CA LYS A 183 3.33 11.21 1.62
C LYS A 183 2.01 11.60 0.94
N ILE A 184 1.36 10.68 0.22
CA ILE A 184 0.04 10.93 -0.40
C ILE A 184 -0.99 11.30 0.67
N TYR A 185 -1.01 10.56 1.78
CA TYR A 185 -1.87 10.87 2.92
C TYR A 185 -1.64 12.30 3.45
N LEU A 186 -0.39 12.71 3.65
CA LEU A 186 -0.08 14.08 4.07
C LEU A 186 -0.50 15.14 3.04
N LEU A 187 -0.37 14.83 1.74
CA LEU A 187 -0.84 15.73 0.67
C LEU A 187 -2.36 15.87 0.68
N ILE A 188 -3.09 14.78 0.90
CA ILE A 188 -4.55 14.80 1.08
C ILE A 188 -4.93 15.67 2.27
N LEU A 189 -4.23 15.53 3.41
CA LEU A 189 -4.49 16.34 4.60
C LEU A 189 -4.18 17.82 4.42
N LYS A 190 -3.22 18.16 3.54
CA LYS A 190 -2.86 19.54 3.24
C LYS A 190 -3.93 20.24 2.39
N ASP A 191 -4.69 19.49 1.59
CA ASP A 191 -5.85 20.02 0.88
C ASP A 191 -7.07 20.07 1.82
N ASN A 192 -7.28 21.25 2.41
CA ASN A 192 -8.37 21.53 3.34
C ASN A 192 -9.77 21.19 2.77
N SER A 193 -9.91 21.18 1.45
CA SER A 193 -11.18 20.90 0.76
C SER A 193 -11.32 19.44 0.30
N PHE A 194 -10.25 18.65 0.36
CA PHE A 194 -10.27 17.25 -0.09
C PHE A 194 -11.26 16.42 0.72
N LEU A 195 -11.19 16.48 2.04
CA LEU A 195 -12.08 15.70 2.91
C LEU A 195 -13.54 16.11 2.74
N GLN A 196 -13.80 17.40 2.49
CA GLN A 196 -15.16 17.87 2.18
C GLN A 196 -15.68 17.24 0.88
N ARG A 197 -14.88 17.25 -0.20
CA ARG A 197 -15.25 16.58 -1.45
C ARG A 197 -15.47 15.08 -1.26
N ALA A 198 -14.57 14.41 -0.54
CA ALA A 198 -14.69 12.98 -0.25
C ALA A 198 -15.97 12.66 0.53
N ASN A 199 -16.35 13.50 1.49
CA ASN A 199 -17.59 13.34 2.23
C ASN A 199 -18.84 13.57 1.38
N ASN A 200 -18.79 14.51 0.44
CA ASN A 200 -19.89 14.70 -0.52
C ASN A 200 -20.04 13.48 -1.44
N GLU A 201 -18.93 12.88 -1.88
CA GLU A 201 -18.96 11.63 -2.64
C GLU A 201 -19.48 10.45 -1.79
N LEU A 202 -19.07 10.35 -0.52
CA LEU A 202 -19.60 9.33 0.39
C LEU A 202 -21.12 9.44 0.55
N ALA A 203 -21.65 10.66 0.70
CA ALA A 203 -23.08 10.89 0.81
C ALA A 203 -23.84 10.42 -0.44
N LYS A 204 -23.28 10.62 -1.64
CA LYS A 204 -23.85 10.11 -2.89
C LYS A 204 -23.85 8.57 -2.89
N VAL A 205 -22.72 7.95 -2.55
CA VAL A 205 -22.59 6.48 -2.48
C VAL A 205 -23.62 5.86 -1.53
N ILE A 206 -23.80 6.43 -0.33
CA ILE A 206 -24.78 5.95 0.65
C ILE A 206 -26.21 6.09 0.10
N LYS A 207 -26.53 7.23 -0.51
CA LYS A 207 -27.85 7.48 -1.09
C LYS A 207 -28.17 6.51 -2.23
N ASP A 208 -27.22 6.30 -3.13
CA ASP A 208 -27.38 5.39 -4.27
C ASP A 208 -27.58 3.94 -3.82
N LYS A 209 -26.85 3.52 -2.77
CA LYS A 209 -27.00 2.19 -2.18
C LYS A 209 -28.39 1.95 -1.58
N ASN A 210 -28.90 2.93 -0.82
CA ASN A 210 -30.24 2.84 -0.23
C ASN A 210 -31.36 2.83 -1.28
N ASN A 211 -31.20 3.59 -2.37
CA ASN A 211 -32.17 3.57 -3.47
C ASN A 211 -32.18 2.22 -4.19
N THR A 212 -31.02 1.59 -4.33
CA THR A 212 -30.89 0.28 -5.00
C THR A 212 -31.50 -0.83 -4.16
N SER A 213 -31.29 -0.84 -2.84
CA SER A 213 -31.92 -1.82 -1.94
C SER A 213 -33.44 -1.70 -1.86
N MET A 214 -33.98 -0.47 -1.91
CA MET A 214 -35.44 -0.26 -1.96
C MET A 214 -36.08 -0.77 -3.26
N LEU A 215 -35.36 -0.69 -4.38
CA LEU A 215 -35.81 -1.21 -5.67
C LEU A 215 -35.79 -2.75 -5.71
N GLU A 216 -34.80 -3.38 -5.07
CA GLU A 216 -34.73 -4.84 -4.95
C GLU A 216 -35.87 -5.39 -4.04
N GLU A 217 -36.14 -4.75 -2.90
CA GLU A 217 -37.24 -5.13 -1.99
C GLU A 217 -38.63 -4.98 -2.63
N THR A 218 -38.84 -3.96 -3.46
CA THR A 218 -40.13 -3.79 -4.18
C THR A 218 -40.30 -4.82 -5.29
N THR A 219 -39.24 -5.23 -5.98
CA THR A 219 -39.32 -6.31 -7.00
C THR A 219 -39.40 -7.73 -6.42
N GLU A 220 -38.95 -7.97 -5.19
CA GLU A 220 -39.16 -9.25 -4.49
C GLU A 220 -40.55 -9.35 -3.87
N SER A 221 -41.14 -8.24 -3.39
CA SER A 221 -42.51 -8.23 -2.88
C SER A 221 -43.58 -8.44 -3.96
N GLU A 222 -43.25 -8.29 -5.24
CA GLU A 222 -44.15 -8.49 -6.38
C GLU A 222 -44.04 -9.88 -7.04
N LYS A 223 -43.27 -10.81 -6.44
CA LYS A 223 -43.20 -12.24 -6.85
C LYS A 223 -43.87 -13.15 -5.83
#